data_AF-A0AAN6YTB4-F1
#
_entry.id   AF-A0AAN6YTB4-F1
#
_cell.length_a   1.000
_cell.length_b   1.000
_cell.length_c   1.000
_cell.angle_alpha   90.00
_cell.angle_beta   90.00
_cell.angle_gamma   90.00
#
_symmetry.space_group_name_H-M   'P 1'
#
loop_
_entity.id
_entity.type
_entity.pdbx_description
1 polymer ?
#
loop_
_entity_poly.entity_id
_entity_poly.type
_entity_poly.pdbx_seq_one_letter_code
_entity_poly.pdbx_strand_id
1 'polypeptide(L)'
;MAASPWSERQDAEAFLQAYACDNPFGDSILHLAVRKSDIELVGYLLESNFPVDTRNDDGKTPLHVAAELGSPGSVELGALLVGSGADILARQQVPSLNDADSDSEAGDDIDSVASGDDASAVTGNKIVKDQENLKQPHPLQVALDRTDEEMAEMLIKNALPAEMDPMQEYDVLRLMAKAYVKRQEKVLEAFREAGWGVNRMHSRLGRPFLHYVCEEAEDIGPVERLIKAGASAKEKDLGGATVLHIAAQRGACSDGSVVKYLIDAGAQVDATDRVWNGSPLMAAIQGQKIANVRVLLEAGADVNHVMRRNEMRRTLLHLAAQDGIPELIQLLLDRGGNPNALDEAGATTAHFAIISKS
;
A
#
# COMPACT_ATOMS: atom_id res chain seq x y z
N MET A 1 12.50 51.25 3.07
CA MET A 1 12.97 50.04 2.39
C MET A 1 14.29 49.67 3.02
N ALA A 2 14.27 48.86 4.08
CA ALA A 2 15.49 48.31 4.64
C ALA A 2 15.92 47.16 3.72
N ALA A 3 17.14 47.21 3.21
CA ALA A 3 17.72 46.11 2.48
C ALA A 3 17.74 44.88 3.40
N SER A 4 17.24 43.76 2.87
CA SER A 4 17.25 42.47 3.56
C SER A 4 18.69 42.07 3.91
N PRO A 5 18.97 41.50 5.10
CA PRO A 5 20.30 41.00 5.45
C PRO A 5 20.83 39.92 4.50
N TRP A 6 20.00 39.44 3.56
CA TRP A 6 20.28 38.35 2.64
C TRP A 6 20.50 38.82 1.19
N SER A 7 20.67 40.13 0.99
CA SER A 7 20.81 40.75 -0.33
C SER A 7 22.15 40.47 -1.01
N GLU A 8 23.17 40.01 -0.28
CA GLU A 8 24.51 39.82 -0.82
C GLU A 8 24.84 38.33 -1.00
N ARG A 9 25.34 37.99 -2.20
CA ARG A 9 25.75 36.64 -2.60
C ARG A 9 26.75 35.99 -1.63
N GLN A 10 27.52 36.82 -0.91
CA GLN A 10 28.47 36.38 0.10
C GLN A 10 27.81 35.87 1.39
N ASP A 11 26.64 36.39 1.78
CA ASP A 11 25.91 35.92 2.96
C ASP A 11 25.22 34.58 2.70
N ALA A 12 24.74 34.36 1.48
CA ALA A 12 24.23 33.05 1.05
C ALA A 12 25.35 32.00 0.95
N GLU A 13 26.55 32.36 0.46
CA GLU A 13 27.71 31.47 0.45
C GLU A 13 28.23 31.19 1.85
N ALA A 14 28.37 32.18 2.73
CA ALA A 14 28.78 31.99 4.13
C ALA A 14 27.74 31.20 4.93
N PHE A 15 26.44 31.39 4.65
CA PHE A 15 25.35 30.59 5.19
C PHE A 15 25.44 29.14 4.72
N LEU A 16 25.56 28.91 3.41
CA LEU A 16 25.78 27.56 2.87
C LEU A 16 27.04 26.92 3.46
N GLN A 17 28.12 27.67 3.70
CA GLN A 17 29.36 27.15 4.26
C GLN A 17 29.23 26.84 5.76
N ALA A 18 28.51 27.65 6.53
CA ALA A 18 28.20 27.39 7.94
C ALA A 18 27.25 26.20 8.11
N TYR A 19 26.36 25.95 7.14
CA TYR A 19 25.37 24.88 7.16
C TYR A 19 25.83 23.60 6.43
N ALA A 20 26.81 23.67 5.52
CA ALA A 20 27.33 22.53 4.75
C ALA A 20 28.37 21.69 5.52
N CYS A 21 28.86 22.16 6.66
CA CYS A 21 29.83 21.40 7.46
C CYS A 21 29.24 20.09 8.02
N ASP A 22 27.91 20.03 8.22
CA ASP A 22 27.16 18.88 8.72
C ASP A 22 25.91 18.60 7.83
N ASN A 23 26.10 18.37 6.52
CA ASN A 23 25.01 17.96 5.61
C ASN A 23 25.15 16.49 5.14
N PRO A 24 24.92 15.49 6.01
CA PRO A 24 25.12 14.08 5.68
C PRO A 24 24.03 13.49 4.78
N PHE A 25 22.91 14.19 4.58
CA PHE A 25 21.74 13.70 3.84
C PHE A 25 21.56 14.39 2.48
N GLY A 26 22.50 15.22 2.04
CA GLY A 26 22.36 16.01 0.81
C GLY A 26 21.18 16.98 0.84
N ASP A 27 20.85 17.50 2.04
CA ASP A 27 19.75 18.43 2.25
C ASP A 27 19.96 19.72 1.45
N SER A 28 18.92 20.16 0.75
CA SER A 28 18.88 21.50 0.16
C SER A 28 18.77 22.59 1.24
N ILE A 29 18.93 23.86 0.87
CA ILE A 29 18.78 24.98 1.81
C ILE A 29 17.40 24.99 2.49
N LEU A 30 16.35 24.56 1.78
CA LEU A 30 15.00 24.46 2.32
C LEU A 30 14.88 23.32 3.35
N HIS A 31 15.51 22.17 3.10
CA HIS A 31 15.56 21.08 4.08
C HIS A 31 16.28 21.49 5.37
N LEU A 32 17.44 22.17 5.23
CA LEU A 32 18.22 22.63 6.38
C LEU A 32 17.45 23.65 7.21
N ALA A 33 16.76 24.59 6.56
CA ALA A 33 15.88 25.55 7.23
C ALA A 33 14.77 24.84 8.03
N VAL A 34 14.12 23.84 7.42
CA VAL A 34 13.10 23.02 8.10
C VAL A 34 13.68 22.25 9.29
N ARG A 35 14.84 21.58 9.15
CA ARG A 35 15.51 20.84 10.24
C ARG A 35 15.86 21.72 11.44
N LYS A 36 16.26 22.96 11.18
CA LYS A 36 16.57 23.94 12.24
C LYS A 36 15.32 24.63 12.78
N SER A 37 14.15 24.36 12.22
CA SER A 37 12.88 25.02 12.54
C SER A 37 12.94 26.55 12.36
N ASP A 38 13.66 27.00 11.33
CA ASP A 38 13.76 28.42 10.97
C ASP A 38 12.59 28.83 10.07
N ILE A 39 11.49 29.24 10.70
CA ILE A 39 10.22 29.58 10.04
C ILE A 39 10.38 30.78 9.10
N GLU A 40 11.17 31.79 9.51
CA GLU A 40 11.38 33.01 8.72
C GLU A 40 12.13 32.70 7.42
N LEU A 41 13.20 31.91 7.50
CA LEU A 41 13.95 31.52 6.32
C LEU A 41 13.12 30.63 5.39
N VAL A 42 12.32 29.71 5.93
CA VAL A 42 11.39 28.90 5.14
C VAL A 42 10.40 29.80 4.39
N GLY A 43 9.77 30.76 5.08
CA GLY A 43 8.86 31.72 4.47
C GLY A 43 9.51 32.50 3.32
N TYR A 44 10.71 33.04 3.55
CA TYR A 44 11.45 33.79 2.54
C TYR A 44 11.81 32.95 1.30
N LEU A 45 12.25 31.70 1.50
CA LEU A 45 12.58 30.80 0.40
C LEU A 45 11.35 30.47 -0.45
N LEU A 46 10.21 30.22 0.18
CA LEU A 46 8.95 29.92 -0.50
C LEU A 46 8.40 31.16 -1.25
N GLU A 47 8.47 32.36 -0.65
CA GLU A 47 8.13 33.62 -1.32
C GLU A 47 9.03 33.90 -2.55
N SER A 48 10.28 33.46 -2.48
CA SER A 48 11.25 33.55 -3.58
C SER A 48 11.03 32.49 -4.68
N ASN A 49 9.94 31.72 -4.61
CA ASN A 49 9.61 30.64 -5.53
C ASN A 49 10.67 29.53 -5.57
N PHE A 50 11.30 29.24 -4.43
CA PHE A 50 12.21 28.11 -4.30
C PHE A 50 11.43 26.79 -4.46
N PRO A 51 11.96 25.76 -5.15
CA PRO A 51 11.25 24.50 -5.36
C PRO A 51 10.88 23.79 -4.05
N VAL A 52 9.57 23.70 -3.77
CA VAL A 52 9.03 23.18 -2.50
C VAL A 52 9.25 21.68 -2.32
N ASP A 53 9.18 20.90 -3.39
CA ASP A 53 9.36 19.43 -3.39
C ASP A 53 10.76 18.97 -3.85
N THR A 54 11.77 19.80 -3.61
CA THR A 54 13.18 19.40 -3.78
C THR A 54 13.49 18.12 -3.00
N ARG A 55 14.38 17.26 -3.49
CA ARG A 55 14.71 15.98 -2.86
C ARG A 55 16.14 15.98 -2.34
N ASN A 56 16.35 15.42 -1.16
CA ASN A 56 17.68 15.17 -0.60
C ASN A 56 18.22 13.78 -1.06
N ASP A 57 19.40 13.37 -0.60
CA ASP A 57 20.04 12.10 -1.00
C ASP A 57 19.24 10.86 -0.54
N ASP A 58 18.42 10.99 0.51
CA ASP A 58 17.48 9.94 0.94
C ASP A 58 16.17 9.95 0.14
N GLY A 59 16.02 10.87 -0.81
CA GLY A 59 14.80 11.05 -1.61
C GLY A 59 13.65 11.74 -0.90
N LYS A 60 13.89 12.28 0.30
CA LYS A 60 12.90 12.98 1.12
C LYS A 60 12.70 14.41 0.59
N THR A 61 11.47 14.90 0.68
CA THR A 61 11.15 16.32 0.46
C THR A 61 11.23 17.10 1.78
N PRO A 62 11.26 18.44 1.77
CA PRO A 62 11.20 19.24 2.99
C PRO A 62 9.99 18.90 3.86
N LEU A 63 8.86 18.52 3.23
CA LEU A 63 7.66 18.10 3.95
C LEU A 63 7.82 16.76 4.67
N HIS A 64 8.57 15.80 4.10
CA HIS A 64 8.93 14.56 4.81
C HIS A 64 9.73 14.88 6.08
N VAL A 65 10.71 15.77 5.96
CA VAL A 65 11.55 16.18 7.09
C VAL A 65 10.72 16.92 8.15
N ALA A 66 9.83 17.83 7.74
CA ALA A 66 8.91 18.49 8.66
C ALA A 66 8.05 17.48 9.43
N ALA A 67 7.46 16.50 8.72
CA ALA A 67 6.67 15.43 9.33
C ALA A 67 7.51 14.57 10.29
N GLU A 68 8.77 14.29 9.98
CA GLU A 68 9.66 13.45 10.80
C GLU A 68 10.13 14.12 12.10
N LEU A 69 10.28 15.45 12.12
CA LEU A 69 10.70 16.18 13.33
C LEU A 69 9.63 16.09 14.44
N GLY A 70 8.36 16.32 14.08
CA GLY A 70 7.22 16.43 14.99
C GLY A 70 7.50 17.17 16.30
N SER A 71 8.18 18.30 16.17
CA SER A 71 8.29 19.34 17.18
C SER A 71 7.06 20.28 17.08
N PRO A 72 6.74 21.10 18.09
CA PRO A 72 5.59 22.02 18.02
C PRO A 72 5.62 22.98 16.82
N GLY A 73 6.81 23.42 16.40
CA GLY A 73 6.99 24.25 15.20
C GLY A 73 6.82 23.49 13.88
N SER A 74 6.79 22.15 13.90
CA SER A 74 6.66 21.35 12.68
C SER A 74 5.30 21.55 12.00
N VAL A 75 4.21 21.72 12.75
CA VAL A 75 2.87 21.91 12.18
C VAL A 75 2.80 23.24 11.42
N GLU A 76 3.40 24.30 11.96
CA GLU A 76 3.51 25.60 11.29
C GLU A 76 4.36 25.51 10.02
N LEU A 77 5.51 24.83 10.08
CA LEU A 77 6.35 24.57 8.90
C LEU A 77 5.60 23.75 7.84
N GLY A 78 4.87 22.72 8.24
CA GLY A 78 4.06 21.90 7.35
C GLY A 78 2.95 22.72 6.67
N ALA A 79 2.28 23.60 7.43
CA ALA A 79 1.26 24.49 6.90
C ALA A 79 1.83 25.49 5.88
N LEU A 80 3.02 26.05 6.12
CA LEU A 80 3.71 26.91 5.16
C LEU A 80 4.07 26.16 3.89
N LEU A 81 4.67 24.98 4.01
CA LEU A 81 5.05 24.15 2.86
C LEU A 81 3.83 23.76 2.02
N VAL A 82 2.76 23.28 2.65
CA VAL A 82 1.49 22.93 1.97
C VAL A 82 0.85 24.17 1.34
N GLY A 83 0.84 25.30 2.04
CA GLY A 83 0.34 26.57 1.52
C GLY A 83 1.09 27.07 0.27
N SER A 84 2.34 26.65 0.11
CA SER A 84 3.16 26.89 -1.09
C SER A 84 3.12 25.75 -2.12
N GLY A 85 2.23 24.75 -1.94
CA GLY A 85 1.97 23.70 -2.91
C GLY A 85 2.78 22.42 -2.73
N ALA A 86 3.33 22.15 -1.54
CA ALA A 86 4.02 20.88 -1.26
C ALA A 86 3.07 19.67 -1.44
N ASP A 87 3.53 18.65 -2.15
CA ASP A 87 2.75 17.41 -2.35
C ASP A 87 2.82 16.50 -1.10
N ILE A 88 1.68 16.35 -0.43
CA ILE A 88 1.54 15.48 0.76
C ILE A 88 1.63 13.98 0.44
N LEU A 89 1.52 13.62 -0.85
CA LEU A 89 1.63 12.26 -1.39
C LEU A 89 2.91 12.07 -2.21
N ALA A 90 3.89 12.98 -2.14
CA ALA A 90 5.18 12.78 -2.78
C ALA A 90 5.85 11.51 -2.22
N ARG A 91 6.11 10.50 -3.06
CA ARG A 91 6.82 9.29 -2.62
C ARG A 91 8.27 9.61 -2.32
N GLN A 92 8.81 9.14 -1.20
CA GLN A 92 10.25 9.15 -0.99
C GLN A 92 10.95 8.35 -2.11
N GLN A 93 11.86 8.97 -2.86
CA GLN A 93 12.58 8.32 -3.97
C GLN A 93 14.02 8.12 -3.56
N VAL A 94 14.33 7.00 -2.90
CA VAL A 94 15.72 6.65 -2.63
C VAL A 94 16.46 6.49 -3.98
N PRO A 95 17.53 7.24 -4.25
CA PRO A 95 18.28 7.10 -5.48
C PRO A 95 19.05 5.77 -5.44
N SER A 96 18.48 4.70 -6.00
CA SER A 96 19.18 3.44 -6.21
C SER A 96 18.56 2.60 -7.34
N LEU A 97 19.31 2.53 -8.45
CA LEU A 97 19.28 1.56 -9.57
C LEU A 97 18.26 1.68 -10.72
N ASN A 98 17.63 2.83 -11.01
CA ASN A 98 16.73 2.92 -12.18
C ASN A 98 17.09 3.94 -13.28
N ASP A 99 18.13 4.76 -13.14
CA ASP A 99 18.45 5.80 -14.15
C ASP A 99 19.52 5.38 -15.17
N ALA A 100 19.88 4.09 -15.26
CA ALA A 100 20.92 3.64 -16.18
C ALA A 100 20.41 3.07 -17.53
N ASP A 101 19.11 2.77 -17.71
CA ASP A 101 18.64 2.03 -18.91
C ASP A 101 17.28 2.50 -19.49
N SER A 102 16.86 3.75 -19.29
CA SER A 102 15.62 4.26 -19.91
C SER A 102 15.87 5.27 -21.03
N ASP A 103 16.70 4.89 -22.00
CA ASP A 103 16.63 5.46 -23.36
C ASP A 103 16.02 4.41 -24.30
N SER A 104 14.70 4.31 -24.29
CA SER A 104 13.93 4.10 -25.53
C SER A 104 12.49 4.54 -25.31
N GLU A 105 12.19 5.74 -25.79
CA GLU A 105 10.82 6.19 -25.98
C GLU A 105 10.14 5.45 -27.14
N ALA A 106 8.83 5.27 -26.92
CA ALA A 106 7.75 5.25 -27.89
C ALA A 106 7.40 3.91 -28.59
N GLY A 107 6.14 3.51 -28.39
CA GLY A 107 5.40 2.69 -29.35
C GLY A 107 4.34 1.84 -28.68
N ASP A 108 3.09 2.29 -28.79
CA ASP A 108 1.86 1.51 -28.78
C ASP A 108 2.02 -0.01 -29.01
N ASP A 109 1.41 -0.84 -28.16
CA ASP A 109 0.44 -1.85 -28.60
C ASP A 109 -0.06 -2.72 -27.42
N ILE A 110 -1.34 -2.56 -27.15
CA ILE A 110 -2.24 -3.50 -26.47
C ILE A 110 -2.52 -4.66 -27.43
N ASP A 111 -1.61 -5.63 -27.54
CA ASP A 111 -1.89 -7.05 -27.77
C ASP A 111 -0.58 -7.81 -28.01
N SER A 112 -0.57 -9.07 -27.57
CA SER A 112 0.28 -10.20 -28.03
C SER A 112 1.15 -10.87 -26.95
N VAL A 113 0.74 -12.12 -26.65
CA VAL A 113 1.54 -13.32 -26.41
C VAL A 113 2.98 -13.17 -25.91
N ALA A 114 3.18 -13.49 -24.63
CA ALA A 114 4.44 -14.05 -24.15
C ALA A 114 4.29 -15.57 -23.95
N SER A 115 4.65 -16.31 -25.00
CA SER A 115 5.09 -17.70 -24.90
C SER A 115 6.47 -17.70 -24.23
N GLY A 116 6.60 -18.38 -23.09
CA GLY A 116 7.88 -18.53 -22.40
C GLY A 116 7.70 -18.77 -20.90
N ASP A 117 8.12 -19.96 -20.48
CA ASP A 117 8.10 -20.48 -19.12
C ASP A 117 8.95 -19.65 -18.15
N ASP A 118 8.47 -18.49 -17.69
CA ASP A 118 9.08 -17.77 -16.55
C ASP A 118 8.17 -16.72 -15.88
N ALA A 119 6.85 -16.82 -16.09
CA ALA A 119 5.91 -15.84 -15.54
C ALA A 119 5.84 -15.83 -14.00
N SER A 120 6.28 -16.88 -13.29
CA SER A 120 6.30 -16.89 -11.81
C SER A 120 7.46 -16.07 -11.22
N ALA A 121 8.62 -16.06 -11.88
CA ALA A 121 9.76 -15.22 -11.49
C ALA A 121 9.56 -13.76 -11.91
N VAL A 122 8.91 -13.52 -13.07
CA VAL A 122 8.64 -12.16 -13.57
C VAL A 122 7.47 -11.50 -12.82
N THR A 123 6.43 -12.23 -12.41
CA THR A 123 5.40 -11.67 -11.52
C THR A 123 5.89 -11.54 -10.08
N GLY A 124 6.68 -12.49 -9.57
CA GLY A 124 7.35 -12.35 -8.27
C GLY A 124 8.22 -11.09 -8.20
N ASN A 125 9.14 -10.88 -9.16
CA ASN A 125 10.00 -9.70 -9.18
C ASN A 125 9.25 -8.39 -9.48
N LYS A 126 8.18 -8.40 -10.28
CA LYS A 126 7.38 -7.19 -10.53
C LYS A 126 6.51 -6.84 -9.32
N ILE A 127 5.91 -7.82 -8.65
CA ILE A 127 5.19 -7.64 -7.39
C ILE A 127 6.16 -7.19 -6.29
N VAL A 128 7.37 -7.76 -6.20
CA VAL A 128 8.39 -7.35 -5.22
C VAL A 128 8.90 -5.93 -5.50
N LYS A 129 9.16 -5.55 -6.76
CA LYS A 129 9.54 -4.18 -7.14
C LYS A 129 8.42 -3.15 -6.91
N ASP A 130 7.18 -3.49 -7.25
CA ASP A 130 6.01 -2.66 -6.93
C ASP A 130 5.82 -2.56 -5.40
N GLN A 131 6.06 -3.66 -4.66
CA GLN A 131 6.04 -3.67 -3.19
C GLN A 131 7.19 -2.87 -2.57
N GLU A 132 8.37 -2.81 -3.18
CA GLU A 132 9.49 -1.98 -2.72
C GLU A 132 9.25 -0.49 -2.98
N ASN A 133 8.62 -0.13 -4.11
CA ASN A 133 8.15 1.23 -4.36
C ASN A 133 6.95 1.62 -3.49
N LEU A 134 6.10 0.67 -3.08
CA LEU A 134 5.01 0.85 -2.10
C LEU A 134 5.48 0.92 -0.65
N LYS A 135 6.76 0.64 -0.36
CA LYS A 135 7.36 0.77 0.99
C LYS A 135 7.89 2.17 1.27
N GLN A 136 8.06 3.00 0.23
CA GLN A 136 8.59 4.35 0.41
C GLN A 136 7.51 5.25 1.00
N PRO A 137 7.70 5.79 2.22
CA PRO A 137 6.66 6.51 2.91
C PRO A 137 6.41 7.88 2.27
N HIS A 138 5.15 8.31 2.26
CA HIS A 138 4.73 9.68 1.93
C HIS A 138 4.85 10.59 3.15
N PRO A 139 4.91 11.93 3.01
CA PRO A 139 4.86 12.85 4.15
C PRO A 139 3.65 12.59 5.04
N LEU A 140 2.47 12.36 4.44
CA LEU A 140 1.27 12.01 5.20
C LEU A 140 1.40 10.69 5.96
N GLN A 141 2.03 9.66 5.34
CA GLN A 141 2.27 8.39 6.03
C GLN A 141 3.24 8.55 7.20
N VAL A 142 4.32 9.32 7.02
CA VAL A 142 5.28 9.64 8.10
C VAL A 142 4.54 10.31 9.25
N ALA A 143 3.67 11.28 8.96
CA ALA A 143 2.86 11.95 9.98
C ALA A 143 1.92 10.98 10.71
N LEU A 144 1.24 10.07 10.00
CA LEU A 144 0.31 9.08 10.57
C LEU A 144 0.99 8.00 11.43
N ASP A 145 2.27 7.74 11.19
CA ASP A 145 3.06 6.79 11.97
C ASP A 145 3.59 7.37 13.28
N ARG A 146 3.42 8.68 13.50
CA ARG A 146 3.71 9.32 14.77
C ARG A 146 2.58 9.16 15.76
N THR A 147 2.91 9.38 17.03
CA THR A 147 1.95 9.49 18.12
C THR A 147 1.20 10.83 18.10
N ASP A 148 1.81 11.86 17.50
CA ASP A 148 1.22 13.19 17.40
C ASP A 148 0.40 13.30 16.11
N GLU A 149 -0.92 13.39 16.29
CA GLU A 149 -1.89 13.45 15.21
C GLU A 149 -2.00 14.86 14.58
N GLU A 150 -1.44 15.90 15.19
CA GLU A 150 -1.64 17.30 14.76
C GLU A 150 -1.10 17.56 13.34
N MET A 151 0.08 17.02 13.03
CA MET A 151 0.64 17.13 11.69
C MET A 151 -0.25 16.43 10.65
N ALA A 152 -0.68 15.19 10.92
CA ALA A 152 -1.50 14.43 9.99
C ALA A 152 -2.87 15.10 9.77
N GLU A 153 -3.50 15.58 10.84
CA GLU A 153 -4.74 16.36 10.79
C GLU A 153 -4.56 17.61 9.91
N MET A 154 -3.49 18.39 10.14
CA MET A 154 -3.21 19.60 9.38
C MET A 154 -3.01 19.31 7.89
N LEU A 155 -2.20 18.29 7.55
CA LEU A 155 -1.96 17.91 6.16
C LEU A 155 -3.25 17.52 5.44
N ILE A 156 -4.10 16.72 6.09
CA ILE A 156 -5.37 16.27 5.51
C ILE A 156 -6.31 17.45 5.26
N LYS A 157 -6.51 18.31 6.27
CA LYS A 157 -7.47 19.42 6.15
C LYS A 157 -7.08 20.46 5.10
N ASN A 158 -5.78 20.67 4.89
CA ASN A 158 -5.28 21.76 4.05
C ASN A 158 -4.84 21.31 2.65
N ALA A 159 -4.48 20.04 2.46
CA ALA A 159 -3.92 19.57 1.20
C ALA A 159 -4.59 18.33 0.60
N LEU A 160 -5.46 17.61 1.32
CA LEU A 160 -6.10 16.43 0.75
C LEU A 160 -7.34 16.83 -0.06
N PRO A 161 -7.37 16.62 -1.38
CA PRO A 161 -8.55 16.93 -2.18
C PRO A 161 -9.65 15.87 -1.98
N ALA A 162 -10.91 16.28 -2.16
CA ALA A 162 -12.07 15.39 -2.07
C ALA A 162 -12.16 14.40 -3.25
N GLU A 163 -11.66 14.82 -4.42
CA GLU A 163 -11.54 14.03 -5.63
C GLU A 163 -10.07 14.01 -6.05
N MET A 164 -9.55 12.85 -6.43
CA MET A 164 -8.17 12.70 -6.85
C MET A 164 -8.03 11.61 -7.91
N ASP A 165 -6.83 11.51 -8.47
CA ASP A 165 -6.51 10.47 -9.43
C ASP A 165 -6.74 9.07 -8.82
N PRO A 166 -7.38 8.13 -9.56
CA PRO A 166 -7.64 6.79 -9.06
C PRO A 166 -6.39 5.94 -8.76
N MET A 167 -5.18 6.39 -9.07
CA MET A 167 -3.95 5.74 -8.60
C MET A 167 -3.62 6.19 -7.17
N GLN A 168 -3.81 7.48 -6.87
CA GLN A 168 -3.57 8.07 -5.54
C GLN A 168 -4.68 7.69 -4.54
N GLU A 169 -5.91 7.46 -5.00
CA GLU A 169 -7.02 7.02 -4.14
C GLU A 169 -6.70 5.74 -3.36
N TYR A 170 -5.97 4.81 -3.97
CA TYR A 170 -5.58 3.55 -3.31
C TYR A 170 -4.73 3.81 -2.06
N ASP A 171 -3.69 4.64 -2.22
CA ASP A 171 -2.75 4.96 -1.14
C ASP A 171 -3.48 5.69 -0.01
N VAL A 172 -4.35 6.65 -0.35
CA VAL A 172 -5.14 7.40 0.64
C VAL A 172 -6.17 6.54 1.38
N LEU A 173 -6.90 5.66 0.68
CA LEU A 173 -7.84 4.73 1.35
C LEU A 173 -7.10 3.78 2.28
N ARG A 174 -5.90 3.34 1.92
CA ARG A 174 -5.07 2.50 2.77
C ARG A 174 -4.57 3.25 4.01
N LEU A 175 -4.11 4.49 3.85
CA LEU A 175 -3.73 5.35 4.98
C LEU A 175 -4.90 5.63 5.92
N MET A 176 -6.08 5.91 5.36
CA MET A 176 -7.31 6.07 6.13
C MET A 176 -7.68 4.78 6.87
N ALA A 177 -7.54 3.61 6.26
CA ALA A 177 -7.77 2.32 6.91
C ALA A 177 -6.80 2.09 8.08
N LYS A 178 -5.52 2.44 7.92
CA LYS A 178 -4.51 2.37 8.99
C LYS A 178 -4.87 3.30 10.16
N ALA A 179 -5.27 4.54 9.88
CA ALA A 179 -5.76 5.47 10.91
C ALA A 179 -7.00 4.93 11.63
N TYR A 180 -7.90 4.27 10.89
CA TYR A 180 -9.12 3.66 11.42
C TYR A 180 -8.84 2.47 12.35
N VAL A 181 -7.88 1.61 11.99
CA VAL A 181 -7.42 0.50 12.82
C VAL A 181 -6.77 1.02 14.10
N LYS A 182 -5.90 2.03 14.00
CA LYS A 182 -5.22 2.68 15.13
C LYS A 182 -6.14 3.56 16.02
N ARG A 183 -7.38 3.82 15.59
CA ARG A 183 -8.36 4.70 16.27
C ARG A 183 -7.88 6.15 16.44
N GLN A 184 -7.25 6.70 15.40
CA GLN A 184 -6.83 8.10 15.36
C GLN A 184 -8.04 9.00 15.04
N GLU A 185 -8.90 9.25 16.04
CA GLU A 185 -10.20 9.91 15.83
C GLU A 185 -10.07 11.33 15.23
N LYS A 186 -9.05 12.11 15.60
CA LYS A 186 -8.85 13.45 15.02
C LYS A 186 -8.51 13.38 13.53
N VAL A 187 -7.66 12.42 13.17
CA VAL A 187 -7.29 12.15 11.77
C VAL A 187 -8.50 11.67 10.96
N LEU A 188 -9.32 10.78 11.54
CA LEU A 188 -10.54 10.29 10.89
C LEU A 188 -11.57 11.41 10.68
N GLU A 189 -11.67 12.34 11.63
CA GLU A 189 -12.46 13.56 11.49
C GLU A 189 -11.94 14.44 10.35
N ALA A 190 -10.62 14.64 10.26
CA ALA A 190 -10.01 15.37 9.16
C ALA A 190 -10.31 14.73 7.80
N PHE A 191 -10.20 13.40 7.68
CA PHE A 191 -10.60 12.68 6.47
C PHE A 191 -12.07 12.93 6.13
N ARG A 192 -12.97 12.87 7.12
CA ARG A 192 -14.40 13.13 6.92
C ARG A 192 -14.66 14.55 6.40
N GLU A 193 -14.02 15.56 6.99
CA GLU A 193 -14.12 16.95 6.56
C GLU A 193 -13.59 17.14 5.13
N ALA A 194 -12.54 16.40 4.74
CA ALA A 194 -12.00 16.37 3.39
C ALA A 194 -12.84 15.55 2.38
N GLY A 195 -13.99 14.99 2.79
CA GLY A 195 -14.86 14.18 1.91
C GLY A 195 -14.50 12.70 1.81
N TRP A 196 -13.65 12.20 2.72
CA TRP A 196 -13.21 10.80 2.80
C TRP A 196 -13.95 10.08 3.93
N GLY A 197 -15.08 9.46 3.59
CA GLY A 197 -15.92 8.73 4.53
C GLY A 197 -15.72 7.21 4.50
N VAL A 198 -16.10 6.53 5.59
CA VAL A 198 -15.96 5.06 5.74
C VAL A 198 -16.85 4.24 4.80
N ASN A 199 -17.80 4.88 4.11
CA ASN A 199 -18.65 4.26 3.07
C ASN A 199 -18.10 4.48 1.66
N ARG A 200 -16.95 5.14 1.52
CA ARG A 200 -16.36 5.42 0.21
C ARG A 200 -15.95 4.13 -0.48
N MET A 201 -16.10 4.14 -1.80
CA MET A 201 -15.58 3.12 -2.70
C MET A 201 -14.46 3.75 -3.52
N HIS A 202 -13.42 2.97 -3.81
CA HIS A 202 -12.39 3.39 -4.76
C HIS A 202 -13.03 3.58 -6.14
N SER A 203 -12.79 4.73 -6.78
CA SER A 203 -13.54 5.17 -7.97
C SER A 203 -13.32 4.24 -9.17
N ARG A 204 -12.08 3.81 -9.41
CA ARG A 204 -11.74 2.88 -10.51
C ARG A 204 -11.91 1.39 -10.19
N LEU A 205 -11.63 0.96 -8.96
CA LEU A 205 -11.72 -0.46 -8.59
C LEU A 205 -13.12 -0.86 -8.11
N GLY A 206 -13.96 0.10 -7.74
CA GLY A 206 -15.23 -0.16 -7.04
C GLY A 206 -15.04 -0.87 -5.71
N ARG A 207 -13.84 -0.77 -5.11
CA ARG A 207 -13.48 -1.48 -3.89
C ARG A 207 -14.00 -0.73 -2.67
N PRO A 208 -14.88 -1.34 -1.83
CA PRO A 208 -15.34 -0.75 -0.59
C PRO A 208 -14.21 -0.50 0.41
N PHE A 209 -14.35 0.53 1.25
CA PHE A 209 -13.41 0.83 2.33
C PHE A 209 -13.14 -0.36 3.27
N LEU A 210 -14.14 -1.21 3.51
CA LEU A 210 -14.00 -2.42 4.34
C LEU A 210 -12.89 -3.36 3.87
N HIS A 211 -12.64 -3.45 2.56
CA HIS A 211 -11.54 -4.27 2.01
C HIS A 211 -10.17 -3.77 2.49
N TYR A 212 -9.97 -2.46 2.51
CA TYR A 212 -8.73 -1.84 2.99
C TYR A 212 -8.56 -2.01 4.50
N VAL A 213 -9.65 -1.88 5.26
CA VAL A 213 -9.63 -2.15 6.72
C VAL A 213 -9.26 -3.60 7.01
N CYS A 214 -9.76 -4.57 6.25
CA CYS A 214 -9.43 -5.98 6.47
C CYS A 214 -8.00 -6.36 6.04
N GLU A 215 -7.36 -5.58 5.19
CA GLU A 215 -5.93 -5.73 4.86
C GLU A 215 -5.06 -5.33 6.07
N GLU A 216 -5.39 -4.22 6.74
CA GLU A 216 -4.62 -3.64 7.85
C GLU A 216 -5.04 -4.16 9.24
N ALA A 217 -6.21 -4.80 9.38
CA ALA A 217 -6.71 -5.26 10.68
C ALA A 217 -5.92 -6.45 11.25
N GLU A 218 -5.37 -6.27 12.45
CA GLU A 218 -4.71 -7.33 13.23
C GLU A 218 -5.68 -8.17 14.07
N ASP A 219 -6.84 -7.60 14.41
CA ASP A 219 -7.91 -8.23 15.18
C ASP A 219 -9.31 -7.93 14.60
N ILE A 220 -10.34 -8.55 15.16
CA ILE A 220 -11.73 -8.40 14.70
C ILE A 220 -12.34 -7.02 14.98
N GLY A 221 -11.76 -6.22 15.88
CA GLY A 221 -12.35 -5.00 16.42
C GLY A 221 -12.65 -3.93 15.37
N PRO A 222 -11.69 -3.51 14.52
CA PRO A 222 -11.94 -2.55 13.43
C PRO A 222 -13.01 -3.05 12.45
N VAL A 223 -12.94 -4.32 12.08
CA VAL A 223 -13.86 -4.98 11.13
C VAL A 223 -15.28 -5.02 11.70
N GLU A 224 -15.43 -5.43 12.96
CA GLU A 224 -16.70 -5.46 13.67
C GLU A 224 -17.34 -4.07 13.75
N ARG A 225 -16.58 -3.04 14.11
CA ARG A 225 -17.09 -1.66 14.17
C ARG A 225 -17.62 -1.19 12.82
N LEU A 226 -16.89 -1.45 11.75
CA LEU A 226 -17.26 -0.98 10.41
C LEU A 226 -18.49 -1.72 9.87
N ILE A 227 -18.60 -3.03 10.10
CA ILE A 227 -19.80 -3.80 9.77
C ILE A 227 -21.02 -3.33 10.58
N LYS A 228 -20.86 -3.06 11.87
CA LYS A 228 -21.93 -2.48 12.72
C LYS A 228 -22.35 -1.08 12.24
N ALA A 229 -21.45 -0.32 11.62
CA ALA A 229 -21.74 0.97 11.00
C ALA A 229 -22.43 0.86 9.63
N GLY A 230 -22.70 -0.35 9.14
CA GLY A 230 -23.46 -0.60 7.92
C GLY A 230 -22.64 -1.10 6.73
N ALA A 231 -21.31 -1.29 6.87
CA ALA A 231 -20.52 -1.87 5.80
C ALA A 231 -20.91 -3.33 5.54
N SER A 232 -21.01 -3.70 4.25
CA SER A 232 -21.42 -5.04 3.83
C SER A 232 -20.22 -5.94 3.55
N ALA A 233 -20.20 -7.12 4.17
CA ALA A 233 -19.20 -8.16 3.92
C ALA A 233 -19.45 -8.95 2.61
N LYS A 234 -20.51 -8.61 1.86
CA LYS A 234 -20.94 -9.30 0.64
C LYS A 234 -20.55 -8.60 -0.65
N GLU A 235 -20.12 -7.34 -0.55
CA GLU A 235 -19.75 -6.53 -1.71
C GLU A 235 -18.54 -7.12 -2.44
N LYS A 236 -18.56 -6.95 -3.76
CA LYS A 236 -17.45 -7.29 -4.65
C LYS A 236 -16.92 -6.01 -5.27
N ASP A 237 -15.60 -5.92 -5.41
CA ASP A 237 -15.02 -4.91 -6.29
C ASP A 237 -15.30 -5.23 -7.78
N LEU A 238 -14.92 -4.35 -8.70
CA LEU A 238 -15.16 -4.55 -10.13
C LEU A 238 -14.42 -5.76 -10.72
N GLY A 239 -13.33 -6.17 -10.07
CA GLY A 239 -12.59 -7.41 -10.35
C GLY A 239 -13.27 -8.66 -9.80
N GLY A 240 -14.38 -8.52 -9.07
CA GLY A 240 -15.12 -9.61 -8.45
C GLY A 240 -14.57 -10.05 -7.08
N ALA A 241 -13.53 -9.39 -6.56
CA ALA A 241 -12.92 -9.76 -5.29
C ALA A 241 -13.80 -9.29 -4.11
N THR A 242 -14.12 -10.22 -3.22
CA THR A 242 -14.80 -9.95 -1.94
C THR A 242 -13.80 -9.56 -0.86
N VAL A 243 -14.31 -9.05 0.26
CA VAL A 243 -13.49 -8.79 1.45
C VAL A 243 -12.75 -10.04 1.94
N LEU A 244 -13.32 -11.24 1.75
CA LEU A 244 -12.66 -12.51 2.08
C LEU A 244 -11.41 -12.76 1.24
N HIS A 245 -11.38 -12.37 -0.04
CA HIS A 245 -10.16 -12.54 -0.85
C HIS A 245 -9.01 -11.72 -0.26
N ILE A 246 -9.30 -10.48 0.14
CA ILE A 246 -8.29 -9.55 0.67
C ILE A 246 -7.82 -9.98 2.05
N ALA A 247 -8.76 -10.25 2.97
CA ALA A 247 -8.45 -10.72 4.31
C ALA A 247 -7.68 -12.05 4.29
N ALA A 248 -8.06 -12.98 3.41
CA ALA A 248 -7.43 -14.28 3.29
C ALA A 248 -5.98 -14.21 2.80
N GLN A 249 -5.70 -13.38 1.80
CA GLN A 249 -4.36 -13.30 1.18
C GLN A 249 -3.43 -12.34 1.93
N ARG A 250 -3.91 -11.14 2.26
CA ARG A 250 -3.08 -9.99 2.66
C ARG A 250 -3.33 -9.49 4.08
N GLY A 251 -4.39 -9.97 4.73
CA GLY A 251 -4.74 -9.53 6.09
C GLY A 251 -3.56 -9.65 7.07
N ALA A 252 -3.39 -8.61 7.89
CA ALA A 252 -2.39 -8.58 8.96
C ALA A 252 -2.69 -9.59 10.08
N CYS A 253 -3.97 -9.89 10.32
CA CYS A 253 -4.43 -10.89 11.27
C CYS A 253 -3.82 -12.29 10.99
N SER A 254 -3.20 -12.88 12.01
CA SER A 254 -2.42 -14.12 11.90
C SER A 254 -3.16 -15.39 12.34
N ASP A 255 -4.25 -15.26 13.10
CA ASP A 255 -4.99 -16.38 13.72
C ASP A 255 -6.26 -16.78 12.96
N GLY A 256 -6.60 -16.06 11.88
CA GLY A 256 -7.81 -16.29 11.08
C GLY A 256 -9.12 -15.81 11.72
N SER A 257 -9.06 -15.12 12.86
CA SER A 257 -10.25 -14.59 13.54
C SER A 257 -11.02 -13.58 12.67
N VAL A 258 -10.33 -12.72 11.92
CA VAL A 258 -10.95 -11.78 10.96
C VAL A 258 -11.69 -12.53 9.86
N VAL A 259 -11.06 -13.54 9.25
CA VAL A 259 -11.69 -14.35 8.19
C VAL A 259 -12.94 -15.06 8.73
N LYS A 260 -12.84 -15.65 9.93
CA LYS A 260 -13.97 -16.31 10.59
C LYS A 260 -15.13 -15.33 10.82
N TYR A 261 -14.83 -14.15 11.38
CA TYR A 261 -15.84 -13.14 11.63
C TYR A 261 -16.53 -12.66 10.35
N LEU A 262 -15.80 -12.48 9.25
CA LEU A 262 -16.37 -12.10 7.96
C LEU A 262 -17.32 -13.17 7.42
N ILE A 263 -17.00 -14.45 7.59
CA ILE A 263 -17.89 -15.57 7.22
C ILE A 263 -19.17 -15.55 8.07
N ASP A 264 -19.03 -15.36 9.39
CA ASP A 264 -20.16 -15.25 10.32
C ASP A 264 -21.04 -14.02 9.98
N ALA A 265 -20.44 -12.95 9.46
CA ALA A 265 -21.13 -11.76 8.93
C ALA A 265 -21.75 -11.98 7.53
N GLY A 266 -21.69 -13.19 6.99
CA GLY A 266 -22.36 -13.60 5.75
C GLY A 266 -21.55 -13.39 4.48
N ALA A 267 -20.22 -13.24 4.57
CA ALA A 267 -19.36 -13.26 3.40
C ALA A 267 -19.39 -14.65 2.73
N GLN A 268 -19.37 -14.68 1.40
CA GLN A 268 -19.46 -15.91 0.62
C GLN A 268 -18.10 -16.63 0.56
N VAL A 269 -18.03 -17.83 1.14
CA VAL A 269 -16.81 -18.64 1.28
C VAL A 269 -16.20 -19.02 -0.09
N ASP A 270 -17.04 -19.42 -1.05
CA ASP A 270 -16.61 -19.83 -2.40
C ASP A 270 -16.93 -18.78 -3.48
N ALA A 271 -17.02 -17.50 -3.09
CA ALA A 271 -17.14 -16.44 -4.11
C ALA A 271 -15.92 -16.47 -5.03
N THR A 272 -16.13 -16.31 -6.34
CA THR A 272 -15.00 -16.22 -7.28
C THR A 272 -14.78 -14.81 -7.77
N ASP A 273 -13.51 -14.44 -7.92
CA ASP A 273 -13.08 -13.26 -8.67
C ASP A 273 -13.19 -13.49 -10.20
N ARG A 274 -13.07 -12.41 -10.97
CA ARG A 274 -13.13 -12.45 -12.44
C ARG A 274 -11.76 -12.62 -13.10
N VAL A 275 -10.68 -12.45 -12.35
CA VAL A 275 -9.32 -12.38 -12.92
C VAL A 275 -8.74 -13.77 -13.11
N TRP A 276 -8.92 -14.64 -12.13
CA TRP A 276 -8.36 -15.99 -12.07
C TRP A 276 -9.40 -17.06 -11.82
N ASN A 277 -10.69 -16.67 -11.77
CA ASN A 277 -11.70 -17.47 -11.11
C ASN A 277 -11.23 -17.85 -9.70
N GLY A 278 -10.51 -16.96 -9.02
CA GLY A 278 -9.88 -17.26 -7.73
C GLY A 278 -10.91 -17.31 -6.62
N SER A 279 -10.80 -18.25 -5.69
CA SER A 279 -11.61 -18.32 -4.47
C SER A 279 -10.86 -17.69 -3.28
N PRO A 280 -11.54 -17.32 -2.18
CA PRO A 280 -10.88 -16.91 -0.94
C PRO A 280 -9.87 -17.95 -0.43
N LEU A 281 -10.16 -19.24 -0.61
CA LEU A 281 -9.24 -20.32 -0.24
C LEU A 281 -7.97 -20.29 -1.10
N MET A 282 -8.09 -20.05 -2.40
CA MET A 282 -6.94 -19.82 -3.29
C MET A 282 -6.12 -18.59 -2.85
N ALA A 283 -6.79 -17.49 -2.52
CA ALA A 283 -6.16 -16.29 -1.99
C ALA A 283 -5.37 -16.57 -0.70
N ALA A 284 -5.92 -17.35 0.23
CA ALA A 284 -5.24 -17.77 1.45
C ALA A 284 -3.98 -18.61 1.19
N ILE A 285 -4.04 -19.52 0.20
CA ILE A 285 -2.92 -20.36 -0.23
C ILE A 285 -1.79 -19.49 -0.80
N GLN A 286 -2.10 -18.59 -1.73
CA GLN A 286 -1.12 -17.67 -2.33
C GLN A 286 -0.49 -16.73 -1.30
N GLY A 287 -1.26 -16.31 -0.29
CA GLY A 287 -0.76 -15.52 0.84
C GLY A 287 -0.02 -16.34 1.90
N GLN A 288 0.03 -17.68 1.75
CA GLN A 288 0.61 -18.63 2.70
C GLN A 288 0.03 -18.51 4.12
N LYS A 289 -1.23 -18.08 4.24
CA LYS A 289 -1.91 -17.82 5.52
C LYS A 289 -2.57 -19.11 6.02
N ILE A 290 -1.79 -20.01 6.63
CA ILE A 290 -2.26 -21.34 7.08
C ILE A 290 -3.50 -21.26 7.98
N ALA A 291 -3.56 -20.30 8.91
CA ALA A 291 -4.73 -20.11 9.77
C ALA A 291 -6.00 -19.77 8.97
N ASN A 292 -5.88 -18.88 7.97
CA ASN A 292 -6.99 -18.52 7.08
C ASN A 292 -7.44 -19.71 6.23
N VAL A 293 -6.49 -20.51 5.73
CA VAL A 293 -6.79 -21.76 4.99
C VAL A 293 -7.60 -22.72 5.86
N ARG A 294 -7.18 -22.92 7.12
CA ARG A 294 -7.88 -23.80 8.06
C ARG A 294 -9.31 -23.33 8.30
N VAL A 295 -9.51 -22.05 8.58
CA VAL A 295 -10.83 -21.44 8.82
C VAL A 295 -11.73 -21.59 7.60
N LEU A 296 -11.22 -21.31 6.38
CA LEU A 296 -12.01 -21.42 5.15
C LEU A 296 -12.42 -22.87 4.87
N LEU A 297 -11.51 -23.83 5.05
CA LEU A 297 -11.84 -25.25 4.90
C LEU A 297 -12.82 -25.75 5.97
N GLU A 298 -12.74 -25.24 7.21
CA GLU A 298 -13.73 -25.53 8.26
C GLU A 298 -15.10 -24.93 7.95
N ALA A 299 -15.14 -23.81 7.23
CA ALA A 299 -16.36 -23.19 6.72
C ALA A 299 -16.90 -23.85 5.44
N GLY A 300 -16.27 -24.93 4.97
CA GLY A 300 -16.76 -25.72 3.84
C GLY A 300 -16.28 -25.25 2.46
N ALA A 301 -15.20 -24.47 2.38
CA ALA A 301 -14.62 -24.06 1.10
C ALA A 301 -14.26 -25.26 0.21
N ASP A 302 -14.46 -25.12 -1.10
CA ASP A 302 -14.14 -26.18 -2.06
C ASP A 302 -12.62 -26.36 -2.21
N VAL A 303 -12.09 -27.40 -1.55
CA VAL A 303 -10.68 -27.80 -1.61
C VAL A 303 -10.20 -28.20 -3.01
N ASN A 304 -11.12 -28.57 -3.90
CA ASN A 304 -10.84 -29.00 -5.26
C ASN A 304 -11.11 -27.90 -6.30
N HIS A 305 -11.33 -26.66 -5.84
CA HIS A 305 -11.54 -25.52 -6.72
C HIS A 305 -10.40 -25.37 -7.73
N VAL A 306 -10.76 -24.93 -8.94
CA VAL A 306 -9.86 -24.83 -10.08
C VAL A 306 -9.70 -23.37 -10.48
N MET A 307 -8.47 -22.87 -10.35
CA MET A 307 -8.04 -21.61 -10.93
C MET A 307 -8.12 -21.70 -12.45
N ARG A 308 -8.64 -20.65 -13.09
CA ARG A 308 -8.71 -20.53 -14.55
C ARG A 308 -8.24 -19.17 -14.98
N ARG A 309 -7.20 -19.12 -15.79
CA ARG A 309 -6.81 -17.91 -16.52
C ARG A 309 -6.33 -18.30 -17.90
N ASN A 310 -7.02 -17.82 -18.92
CA ASN A 310 -6.82 -18.25 -20.30
C ASN A 310 -6.94 -19.80 -20.38
N GLU A 311 -5.93 -20.47 -20.92
CA GLU A 311 -5.88 -21.93 -21.03
C GLU A 311 -5.36 -22.62 -19.76
N MET A 312 -4.77 -21.87 -18.82
CA MET A 312 -4.23 -22.44 -17.57
C MET A 312 -5.33 -22.90 -16.62
N ARG A 313 -5.14 -24.09 -16.06
CA ARG A 313 -6.08 -24.78 -15.16
C ARG A 313 -5.34 -25.48 -14.05
N ARG A 314 -5.25 -24.86 -12.88
CA ARG A 314 -4.58 -25.46 -11.71
C ARG A 314 -5.55 -25.63 -10.55
N THR A 315 -5.42 -26.75 -9.84
CA THR A 315 -6.10 -26.94 -8.54
C THR A 315 -5.31 -26.26 -7.42
N LEU A 316 -5.95 -26.11 -6.26
CA LEU A 316 -5.30 -25.60 -5.05
C LEU A 316 -4.06 -26.39 -4.64
N LEU A 317 -4.08 -27.72 -4.82
CA LEU A 317 -2.93 -28.59 -4.55
C LEU A 317 -1.74 -28.31 -5.50
N HIS A 318 -1.98 -28.01 -6.77
CA HIS A 318 -0.91 -27.60 -7.69
C HIS A 318 -0.22 -26.33 -7.21
N LEU A 319 -1.00 -25.34 -6.77
CA LEU A 319 -0.47 -24.07 -6.22
C LEU A 319 0.35 -24.31 -4.94
N ALA A 320 -0.19 -25.09 -3.99
CA ALA A 320 0.52 -25.42 -2.75
C ALA A 320 1.83 -26.21 -3.00
N ALA A 321 1.84 -27.10 -4.00
CA ALA A 321 3.03 -27.85 -4.40
C ALA A 321 4.08 -26.98 -5.13
N GLN A 322 3.64 -26.04 -5.94
CA GLN A 322 4.51 -25.06 -6.59
C GLN A 322 5.27 -24.21 -5.57
N ASP A 323 4.57 -23.75 -4.52
CA ASP A 323 5.17 -22.94 -3.45
C ASP A 323 6.02 -23.78 -2.47
N GLY A 324 5.94 -25.11 -2.56
CA GLY A 324 6.78 -26.03 -1.81
C GLY A 324 6.48 -26.10 -0.30
N ILE A 325 5.26 -25.78 0.12
CA ILE A 325 4.88 -25.67 1.55
C ILE A 325 4.22 -26.98 2.03
N PRO A 326 4.94 -27.86 2.76
CA PRO A 326 4.44 -29.20 3.07
C PRO A 326 3.22 -29.19 3.99
N GLU A 327 3.17 -28.25 4.94
CA GLU A 327 2.03 -28.10 5.85
C GLU A 327 0.73 -27.78 5.08
N LEU A 328 0.82 -26.94 4.05
CA LEU A 328 -0.33 -26.56 3.24
C LEU A 328 -0.81 -27.71 2.36
N ILE A 329 0.13 -28.44 1.75
CA ILE A 329 -0.17 -29.64 0.97
C ILE A 329 -0.88 -30.68 1.86
N GLN A 330 -0.33 -30.95 3.05
CA GLN A 330 -0.92 -31.91 3.98
C GLN A 330 -2.33 -31.47 4.40
N LEU A 331 -2.51 -30.20 4.74
CA LEU A 331 -3.82 -29.67 5.13
C LEU A 331 -4.87 -29.83 4.03
N LEU A 332 -4.52 -29.57 2.76
CA LEU A 332 -5.42 -29.76 1.64
C LEU A 332 -5.75 -31.25 1.39
N LEU A 333 -4.77 -32.15 1.52
CA LEU A 333 -4.99 -33.60 1.40
C LEU A 333 -5.91 -34.13 2.51
N ASP A 334 -5.70 -33.70 3.75
CA ASP A 334 -6.52 -34.08 4.91
C ASP A 334 -7.99 -33.65 4.75
N ARG A 335 -8.23 -32.60 3.96
CA ARG A 335 -9.58 -32.09 3.64
C ARG A 335 -10.14 -32.61 2.31
N GLY A 336 -9.50 -33.61 1.70
CA GLY A 336 -10.02 -34.29 0.50
C GLY A 336 -9.60 -33.67 -0.83
N GLY A 337 -8.52 -32.90 -0.85
CA GLY A 337 -7.88 -32.44 -2.08
C GLY A 337 -7.43 -33.63 -2.95
N ASN A 338 -7.70 -33.58 -4.25
CA ASN A 338 -7.35 -34.63 -5.19
C ASN A 338 -5.90 -34.49 -5.70
N PRO A 339 -4.93 -35.32 -5.25
CA PRO A 339 -3.53 -35.23 -5.71
C PRO A 339 -3.32 -35.69 -7.16
N ASN A 340 -4.31 -36.39 -7.73
CA ASN A 340 -4.28 -36.93 -9.09
C ASN A 340 -5.03 -36.03 -10.08
N ALA A 341 -5.49 -34.85 -9.66
CA ALA A 341 -6.03 -33.87 -10.58
C ALA A 341 -4.94 -33.48 -11.59
N LEU A 342 -5.33 -33.35 -12.86
CA LEU A 342 -4.45 -32.96 -13.95
C LEU A 342 -4.66 -31.47 -14.26
N ASP A 343 -3.57 -30.77 -14.50
CA ASP A 343 -3.59 -29.42 -15.07
C ASP A 343 -3.79 -29.45 -16.60
N GLU A 344 -3.66 -28.29 -17.25
CA GLU A 344 -3.74 -28.15 -18.71
C GLU A 344 -2.66 -28.93 -19.48
N ALA A 345 -1.49 -29.14 -18.87
CA ALA A 345 -0.36 -29.85 -19.45
C ALA A 345 -0.40 -31.36 -19.12
N GLY A 346 -1.40 -31.82 -18.39
CA GLY A 346 -1.49 -33.20 -17.92
C GLY A 346 -0.56 -33.51 -16.72
N ALA A 347 -0.01 -32.49 -16.08
CA ALA A 347 0.80 -32.63 -14.88
C ALA A 347 -0.07 -32.80 -13.63
N THR A 348 0.42 -33.59 -12.67
CA THR A 348 -0.19 -33.77 -11.35
C THR A 348 0.51 -32.90 -10.31
N THR A 349 -0.08 -32.81 -9.11
CA THR A 349 0.54 -32.15 -7.95
C THR A 349 1.97 -32.64 -7.67
N ALA A 350 2.24 -33.94 -7.86
CA ALA A 350 3.57 -34.51 -7.64
C ALA A 350 4.61 -33.97 -8.63
N HIS A 351 4.22 -33.68 -9.87
CA HIS A 351 5.14 -33.09 -10.86
C HIS A 351 5.61 -31.70 -10.40
N PHE A 352 4.69 -30.87 -9.90
CA PHE A 352 5.02 -29.54 -9.37
C PHE A 352 5.92 -29.60 -8.13
N ALA A 353 5.68 -30.55 -7.22
CA ALA A 353 6.49 -30.72 -6.01
C ALA A 353 7.93 -31.20 -6.27
N ILE A 354 8.16 -31.87 -7.40
CA ILE A 354 9.50 -32.32 -7.82
C ILE A 354 10.25 -31.17 -8.49
N ILE A 355 9.59 -30.41 -9.36
CA ILE A 355 10.18 -29.27 -10.09
C ILE A 355 10.53 -28.12 -9.15
N SER A 356 9.73 -27.84 -8.12
CA SER A 356 9.99 -26.73 -7.18
C SER A 356 11.14 -26.97 -6.20
N LYS A 357 11.73 -28.18 -6.17
CA LYS A 357 12.87 -28.55 -5.30
C LYS A 357 14.25 -28.50 -5.99
N SER A 358 14.32 -28.12 -7.26
CA SER A 358 15.56 -27.84 -8.00
C SER A 358 15.79 -26.34 -8.11
#